data_AF-X1FCC0-F1
#
_entry.id   AF-X1FCC0-F1
#
_cell.length_a   1.000
_cell.length_b   1.000
_cell.length_c   1.000
_cell.angle_alpha   90.00
_cell.angle_beta   90.00
_cell.angle_gamma   90.00
#
_symmetry.space_group_name_H-M   'P 1'
#
loop_
_entity.id
_entity.type
_entity.pdbx_description
1 polymer ?
#
loop_
_entity_poly.entity_id
_entity_poly.type
_entity_poly.pdbx_seq_one_letter_code
_entity_poly.pdbx_strand_id
1 'polypeptide(L)'
;MTVREIWIDGTKINVTGEGYIPEGEFKVNGQKISLLDDELLNLLIKGGTLCNDSTLKLDKKGNYFTSGAPTEIALTVLSSKAGFDIEHLIKNFSRIDEIPFDSVRKMMTTINQSDNKFFAFSKGAPERVLSVCKKFYKKSGIDDRL
;
A
#
# COMPACT_ATOMS: atom_id res chain seq x y z
N MET A 1 -13.54 3.35 -7.05
CA MET A 1 -13.08 3.01 -5.69
C MET A 1 -11.90 3.91 -5.38
N THR A 2 -11.81 4.49 -4.17
CA THR A 2 -10.70 5.40 -3.79
C THR A 2 -10.40 5.23 -2.30
N VAL A 3 -9.12 5.23 -1.91
CA VAL A 3 -8.72 5.25 -0.50
C VAL A 3 -9.06 6.63 0.07
N ARG A 4 -9.83 6.65 1.16
CA ARG A 4 -10.23 7.89 1.85
C ARG A 4 -9.53 8.10 3.18
N GLU A 5 -9.15 7.00 3.83
CA GLU A 5 -8.59 7.02 5.18
C GLU A 5 -7.54 5.92 5.33
N ILE A 6 -6.48 6.22 6.06
CA ILE A 6 -5.46 5.29 6.51
C ILE A 6 -5.43 5.35 8.02
N TRP A 7 -5.37 4.19 8.68
CA TRP A 7 -5.19 4.10 10.12
C TRP A 7 -3.84 3.46 10.41
N ILE A 8 -3.00 4.16 11.16
CA ILE A 8 -1.63 3.73 11.45
C ILE A 8 -1.18 4.28 12.80
N ASP A 9 -0.70 3.40 13.68
CA ASP A 9 -0.21 3.76 15.03
C ASP A 9 -1.16 4.72 15.80
N GLY A 10 -2.43 4.35 15.89
CA GLY A 10 -3.47 5.16 16.54
C GLY A 10 -3.86 6.45 15.81
N THR A 11 -3.18 6.78 14.71
CA THR A 11 -3.41 7.99 13.93
C THR A 11 -4.30 7.69 12.73
N LYS A 12 -5.34 8.52 12.57
CA LYS A 12 -6.20 8.53 11.38
C LYS A 12 -5.70 9.60 10.42
N ILE A 13 -5.37 9.19 9.19
CA ILE A 13 -4.91 10.05 8.11
C ILE A 13 -5.99 10.09 7.03
N ASN A 14 -6.50 11.27 6.73
CA ASN A 14 -7.43 11.48 5.62
C ASN A 14 -6.66 11.63 4.30
N VAL A 15 -7.16 11.00 3.24
CA VAL A 15 -6.62 11.05 1.89
C VAL A 15 -7.62 11.75 0.98
N THR A 16 -7.22 12.85 0.36
CA THR A 16 -8.06 13.62 -0.56
C THR A 16 -7.90 13.15 -2.01
N GLY A 17 -8.71 13.71 -2.91
CA GLY A 17 -8.79 13.33 -4.31
C GLY A 17 -9.72 12.15 -4.55
N GLU A 18 -10.09 11.95 -5.82
CA GLU A 18 -11.15 11.01 -6.22
C GLU A 18 -10.77 10.25 -7.49
N GLY A 19 -11.47 9.14 -7.73
CA GLY A 19 -11.27 8.32 -8.92
C GLY A 19 -9.86 7.76 -9.02
N TYR A 20 -9.34 7.71 -10.25
CA TYR A 20 -8.03 7.14 -10.58
C TYR A 20 -6.99 8.20 -10.96
N ILE A 21 -7.22 9.44 -10.53
CA ILE A 21 -6.27 10.54 -10.68
C ILE A 21 -5.36 10.53 -9.44
N PRO A 22 -4.03 10.43 -9.60
CA PRO A 22 -3.08 10.39 -8.50
C PRO A 22 -2.79 11.80 -7.92
N GLU A 23 -3.81 12.63 -7.81
CA GLU A 23 -3.74 13.95 -7.19
C GLU A 23 -4.50 13.92 -5.86
N GLY A 24 -3.88 14.46 -4.82
CA GLY A 24 -4.46 14.49 -3.48
C GLY A 24 -3.43 14.84 -2.42
N GLU A 25 -3.94 14.95 -1.20
CA GLU A 25 -3.18 15.32 -0.01
C GLU A 25 -3.48 14.34 1.12
N PHE A 26 -2.50 14.21 2.02
CA PHE A 26 -2.63 13.45 3.25
C PHE A 26 -2.80 14.45 4.39
N LYS A 27 -3.81 14.24 5.23
CA LYS A 27 -4.18 15.17 6.31
C LYS A 27 -4.37 14.45 7.64
N VAL A 28 -3.85 15.04 8.71
CA VAL A 28 -4.14 14.65 10.09
C VAL A 28 -4.80 15.84 10.78
N ASN A 29 -5.99 15.64 11.37
CA ASN A 29 -6.78 16.71 11.98
C ASN A 29 -6.98 17.93 11.05
N GLY A 30 -7.18 17.68 9.75
CA GLY A 30 -7.35 18.71 8.72
C GLY A 30 -6.06 19.38 8.23
N GLN A 31 -4.92 19.14 8.89
CA GLN A 31 -3.62 19.71 8.49
C GLN A 31 -2.88 18.78 7.56
N LYS A 32 -2.32 19.34 6.48
CA LYS A 32 -1.50 18.59 5.52
C LYS A 32 -0.24 18.06 6.19
N ILE A 33 0.09 16.80 5.93
CA ILE A 33 1.31 16.15 6.41
C ILE A 33 2.28 15.87 5.25
N SER A 34 3.57 15.83 5.56
CA SER A 34 4.61 15.29 4.68
C SER A 34 4.73 13.78 4.91
N LEU A 35 4.86 13.02 3.82
CA LEU A 35 5.07 11.57 3.88
C LEU A 35 6.55 11.19 3.98
N LEU A 36 7.45 12.11 3.60
CA LEU A 36 8.89 11.83 3.47
C LEU A 36 9.51 11.37 4.80
N ASP A 37 8.95 11.81 5.93
CA ASP A 37 9.51 11.57 7.27
C ASP A 37 8.77 10.47 8.05
N ASP A 38 7.76 9.82 7.47
CA ASP A 38 6.97 8.77 8.15
C ASP A 38 7.29 7.39 7.58
N GLU A 39 8.35 6.75 8.11
CA GLU A 39 8.80 5.43 7.68
C GLU A 39 7.70 4.36 7.79
N LEU A 40 6.87 4.44 8.83
CA LEU A 40 5.81 3.47 9.08
C LEU A 40 4.71 3.58 8.01
N LEU A 41 4.31 4.81 7.67
CA LEU A 41 3.35 5.07 6.59
C LEU A 41 3.92 4.68 5.22
N ASN A 42 5.18 4.99 4.97
CA ASN A 42 5.87 4.59 3.74
C ASN A 42 5.94 3.08 3.60
N LEU A 43 6.19 2.33 4.68
CA LEU A 43 6.18 0.88 4.68
C LEU A 43 4.79 0.31 4.37
N LEU A 44 3.73 0.88 4.97
CA LEU A 44 2.36 0.44 4.72
C LEU A 44 1.96 0.63 3.25
N ILE A 45 2.23 1.82 2.69
CA ILE A 45 1.93 2.13 1.29
C ILE A 45 2.73 1.21 0.37
N LYS A 46 4.04 1.08 0.60
CA LYS A 46 4.94 0.18 -0.13
C LYS A 46 4.41 -1.26 -0.16
N GLY A 47 3.95 -1.79 0.98
CA GLY A 47 3.39 -3.13 1.04
C GLY A 47 2.11 -3.28 0.21
N GLY A 48 1.24 -2.26 0.22
CA GLY A 48 0.06 -2.19 -0.64
C GLY A 48 0.37 -2.02 -2.12
N THR A 49 1.53 -1.47 -2.48
CA THR A 49 2.06 -1.40 -3.85
C THR A 49 2.63 -2.73 -4.32
N LEU A 50 3.43 -3.41 -3.49
CA LEU A 50 4.17 -4.63 -3.87
C LEU A 50 3.30 -5.90 -3.84
N CYS A 51 2.32 -5.96 -2.93
CA CYS A 51 1.29 -6.98 -2.92
C CYS A 51 0.09 -6.51 -3.76
N ASN A 52 0.26 -6.32 -5.07
CA ASN A 52 -0.74 -5.71 -5.95
C ASN A 52 -0.59 -6.14 -7.42
N ASP A 53 -1.69 -6.45 -8.09
CA ASP A 53 -1.70 -6.86 -9.51
C ASP A 53 -2.24 -5.77 -10.45
N SER A 54 -2.57 -4.60 -9.91
CA SER A 54 -3.05 -3.49 -10.69
C SER A 54 -1.93 -2.59 -11.20
N THR A 55 -2.21 -1.89 -12.30
CA THR A 55 -1.29 -0.92 -12.89
C THR A 55 -1.99 0.42 -13.07
N LEU A 56 -1.25 1.51 -12.92
CA LEU A 56 -1.64 2.86 -13.31
C LEU A 56 -0.59 3.37 -14.30
N LYS A 57 -1.01 3.74 -15.50
CA LYS A 57 -0.13 4.25 -16.57
C LYS A 57 -0.65 5.58 -17.08
N LEU A 58 0.24 6.43 -17.55
CA LEU A 58 -0.09 7.67 -18.25
C LEU A 58 0.15 7.46 -19.76
N ASP A 59 -0.84 7.74 -20.59
CA ASP A 59 -0.65 7.70 -22.04
C ASP A 59 0.06 8.96 -22.57
N LYS A 60 0.39 8.94 -23.87
CA LYS A 60 1.01 10.08 -24.56
C LYS A 60 0.13 11.34 -24.61
N LYS A 61 -1.17 11.23 -24.32
CA LYS A 61 -2.15 12.33 -24.31
C LYS A 61 -2.40 12.86 -22.90
N GLY A 62 -1.73 12.33 -21.87
CA GLY A 62 -1.89 12.74 -20.48
C GLY A 62 -3.09 12.12 -19.77
N ASN A 63 -3.69 11.05 -20.32
CA ASN A 63 -4.79 10.34 -19.69
C ASN A 63 -4.27 9.16 -18.85
N TYR A 64 -4.84 8.98 -17.68
CA TYR A 64 -4.56 7.82 -16.83
C TYR A 64 -5.32 6.58 -17.29
N PHE A 65 -4.60 5.46 -17.41
CA PHE A 65 -5.13 4.14 -17.72
C PHE A 65 -4.84 3.20 -16.56
N THR A 66 -5.86 2.45 -16.16
CA THR A 66 -5.76 1.48 -15.07
C THR A 66 -6.14 0.09 -15.53
N SER A 67 -5.48 -0.92 -14.97
CA SER A 67 -5.84 -2.34 -15.12
C SER A 67 -5.80 -3.01 -13.76
N GLY A 68 -6.62 -4.03 -13.54
CA GLY A 68 -6.72 -4.77 -12.28
C GLY A 68 -8.03 -4.54 -11.52
N ALA A 69 -8.12 -5.08 -10.30
CA ALA A 69 -9.33 -4.96 -9.49
C ALA A 69 -9.51 -3.53 -8.95
N PRO A 70 -10.74 -3.01 -8.82
CA PRO A 70 -10.97 -1.63 -8.36
C PRO A 70 -10.34 -1.28 -7.00
N THR A 71 -10.30 -2.24 -6.06
CA THR A 71 -9.67 -2.06 -4.74
C THR A 71 -8.16 -1.99 -4.83
N GLU A 72 -7.55 -2.77 -5.71
CA GLU A 72 -6.12 -2.77 -5.98
C GLU A 72 -5.68 -1.50 -6.70
N ILE A 73 -6.45 -1.05 -7.69
CA ILE A 73 -6.22 0.21 -8.38
C ILE A 73 -6.22 1.37 -7.38
N ALA A 74 -7.13 1.37 -6.40
CA ALA A 74 -7.16 2.41 -5.37
C ALA A 74 -5.86 2.47 -4.54
N LEU A 75 -5.21 1.32 -4.28
CA LEU A 75 -3.91 1.27 -3.60
C LEU A 75 -2.76 1.73 -4.52
N THR A 76 -2.82 1.43 -5.81
CA THR A 76 -1.83 1.91 -6.79
C THR A 76 -1.92 3.43 -6.96
N VAL A 77 -3.13 3.98 -7.04
CA VAL A 77 -3.39 5.43 -7.05
C VAL A 77 -2.91 6.08 -5.75
N LEU A 78 -3.17 5.45 -4.59
CA LEU A 78 -2.64 5.91 -3.31
C LEU A 78 -1.10 5.99 -3.32
N SER A 79 -0.45 4.97 -3.85
CA SER A 79 1.01 4.90 -3.93
C SER A 79 1.57 6.04 -4.79
N SER A 80 0.93 6.31 -5.94
CA SER A 80 1.30 7.41 -6.81
C SER A 80 1.04 8.78 -6.15
N LYS A 81 -0.09 8.97 -5.44
CA LYS A 81 -0.34 10.18 -4.62
C LYS A 81 0.72 10.41 -3.56
N ALA A 82 1.28 9.33 -3.03
CA ALA A 82 2.34 9.38 -2.04
C ALA A 82 3.74 9.66 -2.63
N GLY A 83 3.84 9.85 -3.95
CA GLY A 83 5.08 10.18 -4.63
C GLY A 83 5.99 8.98 -4.89
N PHE A 84 5.49 7.74 -4.78
CA PHE A 84 6.28 6.56 -5.12
C PHE A 84 6.45 6.44 -6.63
N ASP A 85 7.69 6.23 -7.06
CA ASP A 85 7.98 5.65 -8.38
C ASP A 85 7.71 4.14 -8.32
N ILE A 86 6.51 3.75 -8.76
CA ILE A 86 6.01 2.38 -8.68
C ILE A 86 6.85 1.43 -9.54
N GLU A 87 7.27 1.87 -10.73
CA GLU A 87 8.08 1.05 -11.63
C GLU A 87 9.46 0.79 -11.03
N HIS A 88 10.10 1.82 -10.48
CA HIS A 88 11.36 1.69 -9.76
C HIS A 88 11.22 0.79 -8.53
N LEU A 89 10.15 0.94 -7.76
CA LEU A 89 9.89 0.14 -6.56
C LEU A 89 9.75 -1.35 -6.89
N ILE A 90 8.95 -1.70 -7.91
CA ILE A 90 8.75 -3.10 -8.35
C ILE A 90 10.06 -3.69 -8.89
N LYS A 91 10.89 -2.88 -9.57
CA LYS A 91 12.20 -3.33 -10.05
C LYS A 91 13.16 -3.64 -8.89
N ASN A 92 13.16 -2.83 -7.84
CA ASN A 92 14.05 -3.01 -6.68
C ASN A 92 13.56 -4.11 -5.72
N PHE A 93 12.26 -4.41 -5.72
CA PHE A 93 11.63 -5.46 -4.92
C PHE A 93 11.00 -6.47 -5.87
N SER A 94 11.83 -7.31 -6.50
CA SER A 94 11.37 -8.27 -7.49
C SER A 94 10.47 -9.33 -6.85
N ARG A 95 9.23 -9.45 -7.32
CA ARG A 95 8.32 -10.53 -6.89
C ARG A 95 8.84 -11.87 -7.41
N ILE A 96 9.11 -12.80 -6.48
CA ILE A 96 9.63 -14.14 -6.80
C ILE A 96 8.60 -15.25 -6.58
N ASP A 97 7.56 -14.97 -5.79
CA ASP A 97 6.49 -15.92 -5.49
C ASP A 97 5.23 -15.19 -5.03
N GLU A 98 4.08 -15.85 -5.11
CA GLU A 98 2.81 -15.32 -4.66
C GLU A 98 1.82 -16.40 -4.23
N ILE A 99 0.98 -16.01 -3.27
CA ILE A 99 -0.27 -16.69 -2.96
C ILE A 99 -1.37 -15.70 -3.34
N PRO A 100 -2.08 -15.91 -4.46
CA PRO A 100 -3.10 -14.99 -4.93
C PRO A 100 -4.24 -14.86 -3.90
N PHE A 101 -5.13 -13.90 -4.15
CA PHE A 101 -6.30 -13.76 -3.29
C PHE A 101 -7.16 -15.02 -3.36
N ASP A 102 -7.40 -15.62 -2.19
CA ASP A 102 -8.28 -16.76 -2.01
C ASP A 102 -9.45 -16.36 -1.10
N SER A 103 -10.68 -16.72 -1.46
CA SER A 103 -11.89 -16.30 -0.75
C SER A 103 -12.06 -17.00 0.61
N VAL A 104 -11.44 -18.16 0.80
CA VAL A 104 -11.43 -18.87 2.09
C VAL A 104 -10.42 -18.22 3.04
N ARG A 105 -9.21 -17.91 2.56
CA ARG A 105 -8.17 -17.21 3.30
C ARG A 105 -8.50 -15.73 3.53
N LYS A 106 -9.24 -15.14 2.59
CA LYS A 106 -9.55 -13.70 2.43
C LYS A 106 -8.31 -12.81 2.42
N MET A 107 -7.23 -13.29 1.81
CA MET A 107 -5.94 -12.63 1.81
C MET A 107 -5.16 -12.97 0.54
N MET A 108 -4.32 -12.04 0.10
CA MET A 108 -3.27 -12.18 -0.90
C MET A 108 -1.92 -12.00 -0.19
N THR A 109 -0.88 -12.69 -0.65
CA THR A 109 0.50 -12.53 -0.17
C THR A 109 1.46 -12.58 -1.34
N THR A 110 2.44 -11.68 -1.40
CA THR A 110 3.55 -11.74 -2.36
C THR A 110 4.88 -11.84 -1.62
N ILE A 111 5.81 -12.61 -2.18
CA ILE A 111 7.20 -12.70 -1.72
C ILE A 111 8.06 -11.91 -2.70
N ASN A 112 8.80 -10.94 -2.17
CA ASN A 112 9.59 -10.01 -2.95
C ASN A 112 11.04 -10.06 -2.46
N GLN A 113 11.99 -10.03 -3.38
CA GLN A 113 13.42 -10.05 -3.09
C GLN A 113 14.04 -8.68 -3.34
N SER A 114 14.84 -8.20 -2.38
CA SER A 114 15.62 -6.96 -2.49
C SER A 114 16.86 -7.09 -1.61
N ASP A 115 18.03 -6.68 -2.10
CA ASP A 115 19.31 -6.72 -1.36
C ASP A 115 19.60 -8.07 -0.65
N ASN A 116 19.39 -9.19 -1.35
CA ASN A 116 19.51 -10.55 -0.84
C ASN A 116 18.61 -10.88 0.38
N LYS A 117 17.57 -10.07 0.63
CA LYS A 117 16.55 -10.30 1.65
C LYS A 117 15.21 -10.59 0.98
N PHE A 118 14.38 -11.35 1.69
CA PHE A 118 13.02 -11.66 1.28
C PHE A 118 12.01 -10.89 2.13
N PHE A 119 11.01 -10.33 1.49
CA PHE A 119 9.93 -9.55 2.10
C PHE A 119 8.59 -10.16 1.70
N ALA A 120 7.81 -10.58 2.69
CA ALA A 120 6.44 -11.01 2.48
C ALA A 120 5.48 -9.84 2.76
N PHE A 121 4.73 -9.42 1.76
CA PHE A 121 3.66 -8.42 1.92
C PHE A 121 2.31 -9.10 1.77
N SER A 122 1.35 -8.77 2.64
CA SER A 122 0.01 -9.34 2.59
C SER A 122 -1.07 -8.27 2.68
N LYS A 123 -2.19 -8.48 1.98
CA LYS A 123 -3.39 -7.66 2.09
C LYS A 123 -4.64 -8.53 2.09
N GLY A 124 -5.69 -8.09 2.77
CA GLY A 124 -6.91 -8.88 2.88
C GLY A 124 -7.90 -8.33 3.89
N ALA A 125 -8.84 -9.18 4.30
CA ALA A 125 -9.78 -8.85 5.36
C ALA A 125 -9.02 -8.56 6.66
N PRO A 126 -9.26 -7.42 7.35
CA PRO A 126 -8.49 -7.02 8.52
C PRO A 126 -8.42 -8.11 9.60
N GLU A 127 -9.52 -8.80 9.89
CA GLU A 127 -9.57 -9.85 10.90
C GLU A 127 -8.68 -11.06 10.55
N ARG A 128 -8.49 -11.34 9.25
CA ARG A 128 -7.67 -12.46 8.76
C ARG A 128 -6.19 -12.12 8.70
N VAL A 129 -5.86 -10.89 8.30
CA VAL A 129 -4.47 -10.41 8.35
C VAL A 129 -4.03 -10.31 9.80
N LEU A 130 -4.86 -9.71 10.66
CA LEU A 130 -4.53 -9.56 12.06
C LEU A 130 -4.34 -10.92 12.73
N SER A 131 -5.20 -11.92 12.52
CA SER A 131 -5.10 -13.21 13.24
C SER A 131 -3.76 -13.95 13.06
N VAL A 132 -2.97 -13.62 12.04
CA VAL A 132 -1.63 -14.20 11.81
C VAL A 132 -0.47 -13.27 12.21
N CYS A 133 -0.76 -12.04 12.64
CA CYS A 133 0.23 -11.10 13.16
C CYS A 133 0.55 -11.40 14.63
N LYS A 134 1.82 -11.69 14.92
CA LYS A 134 2.36 -11.86 16.28
C LYS A 134 2.90 -10.56 16.89
N LYS A 135 3.18 -9.57 16.05
CA LYS A 135 3.76 -8.28 16.40
C LYS A 135 3.05 -7.16 15.65
N PHE A 136 3.17 -5.94 16.15
CA PHE A 136 2.75 -4.73 15.44
C PHE A 136 3.87 -3.70 15.41
N TYR A 137 3.94 -2.92 14.35
CA TYR A 137 4.95 -1.88 14.18
C TYR A 137 4.30 -0.51 14.45
N LYS A 138 4.88 0.24 15.39
CA LYS A 138 4.55 1.62 15.76
C LYS A 138 5.74 2.53 15.51
N LYS A 139 5.55 3.85 15.58
CA LYS A 139 6.63 4.83 15.37
C LYS A 139 7.78 4.67 16.36
N SER A 140 7.52 4.12 17.55
CA SER A 140 8.53 3.84 18.57
C SER A 140 9.22 2.47 18.43
N GLY A 141 8.86 1.66 17.42
CA GLY A 141 9.47 0.35 17.18
C GLY A 141 8.43 -0.79 17.07
N ILE A 142 8.92 -2.02 17.08
CA ILE A 142 8.09 -3.22 16.96
C ILE A 142 7.75 -3.73 18.37
N ASP A 143 6.49 -4.08 18.59
CA ASP A 143 5.97 -4.60 19.86
C ASP A 143 5.21 -5.92 19.64
N ASP A 144 5.11 -6.73 20.69
CA ASP A 144 4.37 -7.99 20.64
C ASP A 144 2.87 -7.73 20.74
N ARG A 145 2.09 -8.50 19.99
CA ARG A 145 0.63 -8.43 20.06
C ARG A 145 0.17 -9.23 21.29
N LEU A 146 -0.51 -8.56 22.22
CA LEU A 146 -1.18 -9.17 23.38
C LEU A 146 -2.17 -10.26 22.97
#